data_AF-A0A8T1YNP3-F1
#
_entry.id   AF-A0A8T1YNP3-F1
#
_cell.length_a   1.000
_cell.length_b   1.000
_cell.length_c   1.000
_cell.angle_alpha   90.00
_cell.angle_beta   90.00
_cell.angle_gamma   90.00
#
_symmetry.space_group_name_H-M   'P 1'
#
loop_
_entity.id
_entity.type
_entity.pdbx_description
1 polymer ?
#
loop_
_entity_poly.entity_id
_entity_poly.type
_entity_poly.pdbx_seq_one_letter_code
_entity_poly.pdbx_strand_id
1 'polypeptide(L)'
;MGDQNEKPDYEMIEGRAVDTLKVHELKEHLFNLKYPTSGSKLELVKRLDDGLKKRRSEQPESEQQEEEEAPEPKGDLVFFDLEFEKDVVIEFGALIINSKTFIVVDESIYTFLEYT
;
A
#
# COMPACT_ATOMS: atom_id res chain seq x y z
N MET A 1 -18.26 -42.58 -5.77
CA MET A 1 -17.78 -41.56 -4.82
C MET A 1 -17.35 -40.37 -5.65
N GLY A 2 -18.09 -39.27 -5.64
CA GLY A 2 -17.78 -38.09 -6.47
C GLY A 2 -16.93 -37.11 -5.68
N ASP A 3 -15.75 -36.83 -6.21
CA ASP A 3 -14.75 -35.87 -5.74
C ASP A 3 -15.40 -34.55 -5.31
N GLN A 4 -15.44 -34.32 -4.00
CA GLN A 4 -15.68 -33.00 -3.44
C GLN A 4 -14.44 -32.17 -3.73
N ASN A 5 -14.45 -31.47 -4.86
CA ASN A 5 -13.53 -30.38 -5.13
C ASN A 5 -13.92 -29.23 -4.17
N GLU A 6 -13.55 -29.39 -2.90
CA GLU A 6 -13.65 -28.38 -1.86
C GLU A 6 -12.72 -27.23 -2.28
N LYS A 7 -13.26 -26.30 -3.08
CA LYS A 7 -12.66 -24.97 -3.16
C LYS A 7 -12.53 -24.49 -1.71
N PRO A 8 -11.32 -24.18 -1.22
CA PRO A 8 -11.19 -23.61 0.11
C PRO A 8 -12.12 -22.40 0.19
N ASP A 9 -12.98 -22.42 1.20
CA ASP A 9 -13.90 -21.33 1.50
C ASP A 9 -13.06 -20.11 1.85
N TYR A 10 -12.76 -19.29 0.85
CA TYR A 10 -11.98 -18.08 1.00
C TYR A 10 -12.91 -16.97 1.49
N GLU A 11 -12.46 -16.25 2.51
CA GLU A 11 -13.16 -15.06 2.99
C GLU A 11 -13.32 -14.05 1.85
N MET A 12 -14.41 -13.28 1.90
CA MET A 12 -14.71 -12.28 0.89
C MET A 12 -14.24 -10.91 1.38
N ILE A 13 -13.44 -10.24 0.56
CA ILE A 13 -13.00 -8.86 0.77
C ILE A 13 -13.60 -8.02 -0.35
N GLU A 14 -14.36 -6.98 0.01
CA GLU A 14 -15.03 -6.08 -0.95
C GLU A 14 -15.90 -6.81 -1.99
N GLY A 15 -16.53 -7.91 -1.58
CA GLY A 15 -17.36 -8.74 -2.46
C GLY A 15 -16.57 -9.62 -3.45
N ARG A 16 -15.25 -9.69 -3.32
CA ARG A 16 -14.36 -10.55 -4.10
C ARG A 16 -13.69 -11.59 -3.20
N ALA A 17 -13.53 -12.82 -3.68
CA ALA A 17 -12.82 -13.85 -2.93
C ALA A 17 -11.32 -13.53 -2.88
N VAL A 18 -10.67 -13.80 -1.74
CA VAL A 18 -9.25 -13.48 -1.51
C VAL A 18 -8.33 -14.02 -2.61
N ASP A 19 -8.62 -15.19 -3.20
CA ASP A 19 -7.80 -15.77 -4.27
C ASP A 19 -7.80 -14.96 -5.58
N THR A 20 -8.89 -14.22 -5.81
CA THR A 20 -9.09 -13.40 -7.01
C THR A 20 -8.38 -12.05 -6.94
N LEU A 21 -7.92 -11.64 -5.75
CA LEU A 21 -7.21 -10.39 -5.55
C LEU A 21 -5.82 -10.41 -6.20
N LYS A 22 -5.37 -9.23 -6.65
CA LYS A 22 -4.01 -9.05 -7.17
C LYS A 22 -2.99 -9.09 -6.03
N VAL A 23 -1.75 -9.41 -6.35
CA VAL A 23 -0.66 -9.50 -5.36
C VAL A 23 -0.47 -8.18 -4.59
N HIS A 24 -0.67 -7.02 -5.23
CA HIS A 24 -0.60 -5.75 -4.53
C HIS A 24 -1.78 -5.55 -3.56
N GLU A 25 -3.02 -5.85 -3.98
CA GLU A 25 -4.22 -5.81 -3.12
C GLU A 25 -4.04 -6.76 -1.92
N LEU A 26 -3.56 -7.99 -2.15
CA LEU A 26 -3.25 -8.96 -1.10
C LEU A 26 -2.23 -8.43 -0.10
N LYS A 27 -1.16 -7.78 -0.57
CA LYS A 27 -0.14 -7.18 0.29
C LYS A 27 -0.67 -5.99 1.06
N GLU A 28 -1.53 -5.17 0.47
CA GLU A 28 -2.16 -4.03 1.12
C GLU A 28 -3.09 -4.48 2.25
N HIS A 29 -3.96 -5.47 1.99
CA HIS A 29 -4.82 -6.04 3.02
C HIS A 29 -4.03 -6.75 4.13
N LEU A 30 -2.97 -7.49 3.78
CA LEU A 30 -2.08 -8.09 4.78
C LEU A 30 -1.35 -7.03 5.60
N PHE A 31 -0.89 -5.95 4.98
CA PHE A 31 -0.26 -4.82 5.66
C PHE A 31 -1.24 -4.14 6.63
N ASN A 32 -2.47 -3.90 6.20
CA ASN A 32 -3.54 -3.36 7.06
C ASN A 32 -3.89 -4.28 8.24
N LEU A 33 -3.73 -5.59 8.05
CA LEU A 33 -3.90 -6.58 9.10
C LEU A 33 -2.59 -6.86 9.88
N LYS A 34 -1.51 -6.11 9.63
CA LYS A 34 -0.16 -6.29 10.21
C LYS A 34 0.43 -7.70 10.04
N TYR A 35 0.04 -8.41 8.99
CA TYR A 35 0.63 -9.70 8.63
C TYR A 35 1.81 -9.53 7.65
N PRO A 36 2.78 -10.46 7.66
CA PRO A 36 3.91 -10.41 6.74
C PRO A 36 3.45 -10.46 5.28
N THR A 37 3.96 -9.53 4.47
CA THR A 37 3.65 -9.35 3.04
C THR A 37 4.66 -10.04 2.10
N SER A 38 5.56 -10.84 2.67
CA SER A 38 6.57 -11.61 1.96
C SER A 38 6.04 -12.98 1.54
N GLY A 39 6.49 -13.46 0.38
CA GLY A 39 6.18 -14.80 -0.13
C GLY A 39 5.47 -14.79 -1.49
N SER A 40 5.09 -15.99 -1.92
CA SER A 40 4.35 -16.24 -3.16
C SER A 40 2.87 -15.83 -3.06
N LYS A 41 2.18 -15.62 -4.19
CA LYS A 41 0.76 -15.23 -4.21
C LYS A 41 -0.11 -16.18 -3.36
N LEU A 42 0.13 -17.49 -3.44
CA LEU A 42 -0.60 -18.49 -2.66
C LEU A 42 -0.39 -18.35 -1.15
N GLU A 43 0.83 -18.01 -0.71
CA GLU A 43 1.10 -17.74 0.70
C GLU A 43 0.40 -16.47 1.18
N LEU A 44 0.35 -15.43 0.36
CA LEU A 44 -0.36 -14.19 0.69
C LEU A 44 -1.87 -14.42 0.81
N VAL A 45 -2.46 -15.15 -0.16
CA VAL A 45 -3.88 -15.54 -0.14
C VAL A 45 -4.20 -16.33 1.13
N LYS A 46 -3.42 -17.38 1.43
CA LYS A 46 -3.65 -18.23 2.59
C LYS A 46 -3.52 -17.46 3.90
N ARG A 47 -2.51 -16.60 4.01
CA ARG A 47 -2.28 -15.80 5.22
C ARG A 47 -3.37 -14.76 5.44
N LEU A 48 -3.90 -14.18 4.37
CA LEU A 48 -4.97 -13.20 4.43
C LEU A 48 -6.28 -13.87 4.84
N ASP A 49 -6.60 -15.02 4.25
CA ASP A 49 -7.76 -15.82 4.60
C ASP A 49 -7.75 -16.27 6.08
N ASP A 50 -6.60 -16.77 6.55
CA ASP A 50 -6.41 -17.20 7.95
C ASP A 50 -6.54 -16.01 8.92
N GLY A 51 -5.93 -14.86 8.56
CA GLY A 51 -6.02 -13.64 9.35
C GLY A 51 -7.45 -13.10 9.48
N LEU A 52 -8.27 -13.21 8.42
CA LEU A 52 -9.68 -12.82 8.45
C LEU A 52 -10.52 -13.77 9.29
N LYS A 53 -10.36 -15.08 9.12
CA LYS A 53 -11.04 -16.11 9.94
C LYS A 53 -10.70 -15.97 11.42
N LYS A 54 -9.45 -15.65 11.72
CA LYS A 54 -8.99 -15.43 13.08
C LYS A 54 -9.63 -14.19 13.70
N ARG A 55 -9.67 -13.07 12.97
CA ARG A 55 -10.35 -11.83 13.42
C ARG A 55 -11.84 -12.03 13.67
N ARG A 56 -12.50 -12.86 12.85
CA ARG A 56 -13.93 -13.20 12.98
C ARG A 56 -14.21 -14.10 14.18
N SER A 57 -13.23 -14.91 14.58
CA SER A 57 -13.32 -15.83 15.71
C SER A 57 -12.93 -15.18 17.05
N GLU A 58 -12.15 -14.09 17.02
CA GLU A 58 -11.61 -13.39 18.20
C GLU A 58 -12.43 -12.18 18.66
N GLN A 59 -13.61 -11.88 18.09
CA GLN A 59 -14.51 -10.85 18.63
C GLN A 59 -15.44 -11.42 19.72
N PRO A 60 -15.06 -11.25 20.99
CA PRO A 60 -15.89 -10.51 21.91
C PRO A 60 -15.13 -9.26 22.39
N GLU A 61 -15.76 -8.09 22.23
CA GLU A 61 -15.42 -6.79 22.84
C GLU A 61 -14.07 -6.70 23.56
N SER A 62 -13.05 -6.21 22.85
CA SER A 62 -11.92 -5.49 23.46
C SER A 62 -11.32 -4.58 22.41
N GLU A 63 -11.92 -3.40 22.29
CA GLU A 63 -11.19 -2.18 21.93
C GLU A 63 -10.04 -2.00 22.92
N GLN A 64 -8.92 -2.67 22.66
CA GLN A 64 -7.63 -2.19 23.10
C GLN A 64 -6.88 -1.81 21.85
N GLN A 65 -7.16 -0.57 21.43
CA GLN A 65 -6.25 0.23 20.63
C GLN A 65 -4.90 0.27 21.37
N GLU A 66 -4.03 -0.69 21.08
CA GLU A 66 -2.63 -0.33 20.89
C GLU A 66 -2.54 0.24 19.48
N GLU A 67 -2.87 1.53 19.37
CA GLU A 67 -2.20 2.40 18.42
C GLU A 67 -0.71 2.29 18.75
N GLU A 68 -0.02 1.32 18.14
CA GLU A 68 1.34 1.61 17.69
C GLU A 68 1.18 2.87 16.87
N GLU A 69 1.61 3.99 17.45
CA GLU A 69 1.80 5.27 16.82
C GLU A 69 2.47 4.99 15.47
N ALA A 70 1.65 4.89 14.41
CA ALA A 70 2.16 4.81 13.05
C ALA A 70 3.12 5.98 12.95
N PRO A 71 4.40 5.76 12.59
CA PRO A 71 5.41 6.80 12.71
C PRO A 71 4.84 8.04 12.05
N GLU A 72 4.57 9.09 12.85
CA GLU A 72 4.12 10.35 12.29
C GLU A 72 5.07 10.65 11.14
N PRO A 73 4.60 10.94 9.91
CA PRO A 73 5.49 11.30 8.83
C PRO A 73 6.29 12.53 9.30
N LYS A 74 7.55 12.31 9.70
CA LYS A 74 8.40 13.35 10.32
C LYS A 74 8.94 14.35 9.31
N GLY A 75 8.53 14.26 8.04
CA GLY A 75 9.02 15.11 6.97
C GLY A 75 7.91 15.45 5.98
N ASP A 76 8.12 16.55 5.27
CA ASP A 76 7.29 16.94 4.13
C ASP A 76 7.51 15.97 2.96
N LEU A 77 6.47 15.78 2.15
CA LEU A 77 6.55 15.00 0.92
C LEU A 77 7.17 15.88 -0.16
N VAL A 78 8.17 15.36 -0.88
CA VAL A 78 8.79 16.07 -2.02
C VAL A 78 8.57 15.27 -3.28
N PHE A 79 7.94 15.89 -4.27
CA PHE A 79 7.74 15.32 -5.61
C PHE A 79 8.70 16.00 -6.57
N PHE A 80 9.44 15.19 -7.33
CA PHE A 80 10.31 15.68 -8.38
C PHE A 80 9.68 15.34 -9.73
N ASP A 81 9.52 16.35 -10.56
CA ASP A 81 9.18 16.20 -11.97
C ASP A 81 10.41 16.56 -12.80
N LEU A 82 10.81 15.68 -13.71
CA LEU A 82 12.05 15.83 -14.48
C LEU A 82 11.73 15.72 -15.96
N GLU A 83 12.05 16.75 -16.73
CA GLU A 83 12.01 16.67 -18.19
C GLU A 83 13.41 16.46 -18.77
N PHE A 84 13.48 15.56 -19.75
CA PHE A 84 14.74 15.17 -20.39
C PHE A 84 14.71 15.42 -21.90
N GLU A 85 15.80 15.92 -22.46
CA GLU A 85 16.11 15.88 -23.89
C GLU A 85 17.43 15.13 -24.11
N LYS A 86 17.43 14.07 -24.93
CA LYS A 86 18.64 13.30 -25.29
C LYS A 86 19.48 12.88 -24.07
N ASP A 87 18.81 12.35 -23.05
CA ASP A 87 19.40 11.94 -21.77
C ASP A 87 19.98 13.09 -20.91
N VAL A 88 19.68 14.35 -21.26
CA VAL A 88 20.02 15.55 -20.49
C VAL A 88 18.77 16.09 -19.81
N VAL A 89 18.83 16.38 -18.51
CA VAL A 89 17.73 17.06 -17.79
C VAL A 89 17.66 18.52 -18.27
N ILE A 90 16.53 18.91 -18.85
CA ILE A 90 16.28 20.28 -19.32
C ILE A 90 15.41 21.07 -18.34
N GLU A 91 14.56 20.39 -17.58
CA GLU A 91 13.70 20.98 -16.57
C GLU A 91 13.63 20.09 -15.33
N PHE A 92 13.68 20.74 -14.16
CA PHE A 92 13.54 20.12 -12.85
C PHE A 92 12.46 20.88 -12.06
N GLY A 93 11.33 20.23 -11.84
CA GLY A 93 10.28 20.67 -10.92
C GLY A 93 10.42 19.99 -9.56
N ALA A 94 10.31 20.76 -8.48
CA ALA A 94 10.19 20.27 -7.11
C ALA A 94 8.92 20.82 -6.47
N LEU A 95 8.08 19.93 -5.95
CA LEU A 95 6.86 20.26 -5.23
C LEU A 95 6.94 19.72 -3.81
N ILE A 96 6.93 20.62 -2.82
CA ILE A 96 6.98 20.28 -1.40
C ILE A 96 5.57 20.37 -0.83
N ILE A 97 5.07 19.26 -0.29
CA ILE A 97 3.75 19.15 0.33
C ILE A 97 3.92 18.83 1.81
N ASN A 98 3.26 19.61 2.66
CA ASN A 98 3.24 19.32 4.08
C ASN A 98 2.52 17.99 4.35
N SER A 99 3.22 17.03 4.94
CA SER A 99 2.66 15.69 5.15
C SER A 99 1.54 15.63 6.19
N LYS A 100 1.42 16.66 7.05
CA LYS A 100 0.36 16.75 8.06
C LYS A 100 -0.89 17.45 7.54
N THR A 101 -0.74 18.47 6.69
CA THR A 101 -1.86 19.30 6.21
C THR A 101 -2.23 19.06 4.75
N PHE A 102 -1.41 18.34 3.99
CA PHE A 102 -1.55 18.12 2.55
C PHE A 102 -1.61 19.44 1.73
N ILE A 103 -1.01 20.50 2.26
CA ILE A 103 -0.91 21.80 1.60
C ILE A 103 0.46 21.91 0.93
N VAL A 104 0.49 22.48 -0.27
CA VAL A 104 1.74 22.84 -0.97
C VAL A 104 2.45 23.94 -0.19
N VAL A 105 3.68 23.65 0.24
CA VAL A 105 4.55 24.57 0.98
C VAL A 105 5.45 25.35 0.03
N ASP A 106 5.94 24.68 -1.02
CA ASP A 106 6.83 25.27 -2.02
C ASP A 106 6.64 24.57 -3.37
N GLU A 107 6.74 25.35 -4.45
CA GLU A 107 6.75 24.88 -5.83
C GLU A 107 7.85 25.63 -6.56
N SER A 108 8.88 24.89 -6.97
CA SER A 108 10.06 25.44 -7.61
C SER A 108 10.34 24.73 -8.94
N ILE A 109 10.42 25.48 -10.02
CA ILE A 109 10.75 24.97 -11.36
C ILE A 109 12.08 25.59 -11.80
N TYR A 110 13.04 24.75 -12.14
CA TYR A 110 14.36 25.12 -12.62
C TYR A 110 14.53 24.65 -14.06
N THR A 111 14.67 25.61 -14.97
CA THR A 111 15.00 25.35 -16.36
C THR A 111 16.48 25.54 -16.59
N PHE A 112 17.12 24.54 -17.21
CA PHE A 112 18.53 24.61 -17.57
C PHE A 112 18.64 25.19 -18.98
N LEU A 113 18.87 26.49 -19.07
CA LEU A 113 19.21 27.15 -20.32
C LEU A 113 20.65 26.73 -20.71
N GLU A 114 20.80 25.95 -21.78
CA GLU A 114 22.11 25.73 -22.38
C GLU A 114 22.69 27.09 -22.81
N TYR A 115 23.77 27.51 -22.15
CA TYR A 115 24.61 28.60 -22.65
C TYR A 115 25.40 28.07 -23.85
N THR A 116 24.81 28.16 -25.04
CA THR A 116 25.53 28.03 -26.33
C THR A 116 26.29 29.30 -26.65
#